data_AF-A0A200PN93-F1
#
_entry.id   AF-A0A200PN93-F1
#
_cell.length_a   1.000
_cell.length_b   1.000
_cell.length_c   1.000
_cell.angle_alpha   90.00
_cell.angle_beta   90.00
_cell.angle_gamma   90.00
#
_symmetry.space_group_name_H-M   'P 1'
#
loop_
_entity.id
_entity.type
_entity.pdbx_description
1 polymer ?
#
loop_
_entity_poly.entity_id
_entity_poly.type
_entity_poly.pdbx_seq_one_letter_code
_entity_poly.pdbx_strand_id
1 'polypeptide(L)'
;MASSASPIWRSMLSLRPLVEGNSCWFVGNGESISIWKDPWIPSISTFKPISPCPHDCHIQLVSDLFLPNTKEWNVPLLQSLFSDLEVQAIVRIRLPQTDQLDRLIWTKTPTGMFTPKSFYRVLSDLEPSTSIASIVSSFPWKQFWKLDQCSPRVKMFIWRILSGAIAVRSSIGRFIKDVPIECPLCHSTVETVDHLFAQCDVTKSLFLISPLGYRSSSDVISILEMLKEWWGFGIDGFRLGIHILWSLWKARNAVVFHQKPIDLNSILCKAINLVSDFSYAAPTVPNTTDYNTFDEPAVRVTWLPPVFPSLKINVDAATNDKGVSCAAVAR
;
A
#
# COMPACT_ATOMS: atom_id res chain seq x y z
N MET A 1 -16.54 -3.31 -24.96
CA MET A 1 -17.24 -4.44 -24.30
C MET A 1 -16.82 -4.57 -22.83
N ALA A 2 -17.33 -3.72 -21.93
CA ALA A 2 -17.06 -3.85 -20.49
C ALA A 2 -18.23 -3.34 -19.60
N SER A 3 -19.44 -3.22 -20.14
CA SER A 3 -20.60 -2.75 -19.37
C SER A 3 -21.12 -3.79 -18.37
N SER A 4 -20.80 -5.08 -18.56
CA SER A 4 -21.18 -6.18 -17.67
C SER A 4 -20.08 -6.64 -16.70
N ALA A 5 -18.90 -6.01 -16.72
CA ALA A 5 -17.75 -6.44 -15.90
C ALA A 5 -17.80 -5.88 -14.47
N SER A 6 -17.29 -6.65 -13.51
CA SER A 6 -17.18 -6.22 -12.11
C SER A 6 -16.37 -4.92 -11.99
N PRO A 7 -16.63 -4.06 -10.98
CA PRO A 7 -15.88 -2.83 -10.78
C PRO A 7 -14.36 -3.07 -10.68
N ILE A 8 -13.94 -4.16 -10.04
CA ILE A 8 -12.53 -4.56 -9.94
C ILE A 8 -11.93 -4.81 -11.32
N TRP A 9 -12.64 -5.55 -12.18
CA TRP A 9 -12.14 -5.87 -13.52
C TRP A 9 -12.05 -4.62 -14.40
N ARG A 10 -13.01 -3.71 -14.29
CA ARG A 10 -12.94 -2.39 -14.96
C ARG A 10 -11.74 -1.57 -14.48
N SER A 11 -11.47 -1.54 -13.18
CA SER A 11 -10.29 -0.89 -12.64
C SER A 11 -8.99 -1.52 -13.14
N MET A 12 -8.88 -2.86 -13.15
CA MET A 12 -7.71 -3.53 -13.69
C MET A 12 -7.51 -3.25 -15.19
N LEU A 13 -8.58 -3.25 -15.98
CA LEU A 13 -8.52 -2.92 -17.40
C LEU A 13 -8.12 -1.45 -17.65
N SER A 14 -8.53 -0.53 -16.77
CA SER A 14 -8.13 0.88 -16.87
C SER A 14 -6.62 1.08 -16.73
N LEU A 15 -5.93 0.12 -16.09
CA LEU A 15 -4.48 0.13 -15.90
C LEU A 15 -3.71 -0.50 -17.07
N ARG A 16 -4.41 -1.13 -18.03
CA ARG A 16 -3.78 -1.82 -19.17
C ARG A 16 -2.81 -0.92 -19.97
N PRO A 17 -3.14 0.33 -20.34
CA PRO A 17 -2.22 1.18 -21.11
C PRO A 17 -0.90 1.42 -20.37
N LEU A 18 -0.94 1.45 -19.03
CA LEU A 18 0.25 1.61 -18.22
C LEU A 18 1.12 0.35 -18.23
N VAL A 19 0.50 -0.83 -18.20
CA VAL A 19 1.23 -2.10 -18.34
C VAL A 19 1.85 -2.21 -19.72
N GLU A 20 1.09 -1.90 -20.77
CA GLU A 20 1.56 -1.93 -22.16
C GLU A 20 2.72 -0.94 -22.39
N GLY A 21 2.58 0.31 -21.96
CA GLY A 21 3.61 1.35 -22.12
C GLY A 21 4.91 1.10 -21.33
N ASN A 22 4.93 0.10 -20.45
CA ASN A 22 6.11 -0.28 -19.68
C ASN A 22 6.52 -1.75 -19.94
N SER A 23 5.93 -2.37 -20.96
CA SER A 23 6.28 -3.71 -21.42
C SER A 23 6.96 -3.64 -22.79
N CYS A 24 7.90 -4.54 -23.02
CA CYS A 24 8.65 -4.65 -24.27
C CYS A 24 8.85 -6.13 -24.59
N TRP A 25 8.93 -6.50 -25.86
CA TRP A 25 9.22 -7.85 -26.28
C TRP A 25 10.70 -8.16 -26.11
N PHE A 26 10.97 -9.30 -25.50
CA PHE A 26 12.24 -9.98 -25.59
C PHE A 26 12.30 -10.70 -26.93
N VAL A 27 13.29 -10.35 -27.75
CA VAL A 27 13.52 -10.95 -29.07
C VAL A 27 14.27 -12.27 -28.91
N GLY A 28 13.58 -13.39 -29.16
CA GLY A 28 14.12 -14.74 -29.15
C GLY A 28 14.33 -15.26 -30.58
N ASN A 29 13.25 -15.75 -31.18
CA ASN A 29 13.22 -16.18 -32.59
C ASN A 29 12.67 -15.11 -33.54
N GLY A 30 12.03 -14.06 -33.02
CA GLY A 30 11.53 -12.92 -33.79
C GLY A 30 10.29 -13.22 -34.64
N GLU A 31 9.78 -14.45 -34.59
CA GLU A 31 8.68 -14.93 -35.44
C GLU A 31 7.30 -14.49 -34.92
N SER A 32 7.21 -14.06 -33.65
CA SER A 32 5.96 -13.60 -33.02
C SER A 32 5.89 -12.09 -32.82
N ILE A 33 6.89 -11.34 -33.29
CA ILE A 33 7.01 -9.90 -33.06
C ILE A 33 6.87 -9.17 -34.39
N SER A 34 5.83 -8.34 -34.51
CA SER A 34 5.68 -7.44 -35.65
C SER A 34 6.59 -6.23 -35.50
N ILE A 35 7.47 -6.00 -36.48
CA ILE A 35 8.44 -4.91 -36.50
C ILE A 35 7.77 -3.57 -36.19
N TRP A 36 6.65 -3.29 -36.87
CA TRP A 36 6.04 -1.97 -36.92
C TRP A 36 4.95 -1.76 -35.87
N LYS A 37 4.40 -2.83 -35.30
CA LYS A 37 3.25 -2.77 -34.39
C LYS A 37 3.63 -3.04 -32.94
N ASP A 38 4.61 -3.91 -32.71
CA ASP A 38 4.95 -4.37 -31.38
C ASP A 38 6.09 -3.57 -30.75
N PRO A 39 6.10 -3.38 -29.42
CA PRO A 39 7.19 -2.74 -28.70
C PRO A 39 8.34 -3.72 -28.49
N TRP A 40 9.45 -3.64 -29.23
CA TRP A 40 10.56 -4.61 -29.17
C TRP A 40 11.96 -3.99 -29.11
N ILE A 41 12.08 -2.65 -29.15
CA ILE A 41 13.36 -1.93 -29.11
C ILE A 41 13.51 -1.22 -27.75
N PRO A 42 14.18 -1.79 -26.74
CA PRO A 42 14.12 -1.27 -25.36
C PRO A 42 14.74 0.11 -25.14
N SER A 43 15.64 0.54 -26.04
CA SER A 43 16.41 1.78 -25.87
C SER A 43 15.75 3.04 -26.44
N ILE A 44 14.55 2.92 -27.02
CA ILE A 44 13.78 4.06 -27.56
C ILE A 44 12.49 4.27 -26.76
N SER A 45 11.98 5.49 -26.75
CA SER A 45 10.94 5.95 -25.81
C SER A 45 9.62 5.19 -25.86
N THR A 46 9.19 4.74 -27.03
CA THR A 46 7.93 3.99 -27.24
C THR A 46 8.14 2.49 -27.37
N PHE A 47 9.40 2.04 -27.33
CA PHE A 47 9.84 0.71 -27.69
C PHE A 47 9.52 0.26 -29.13
N LYS A 48 8.95 1.13 -29.97
CA LYS A 48 8.57 0.85 -31.35
C LYS A 48 9.39 1.69 -32.32
N PRO A 49 9.70 1.19 -33.52
CA PRO A 49 10.30 2.01 -34.57
C PRO A 49 9.53 3.32 -34.76
N ILE A 50 10.28 4.40 -34.88
CA ILE A 50 9.83 5.74 -35.22
C ILE A 50 9.80 5.89 -36.74
N SER A 51 10.73 5.23 -37.45
CA SER A 51 10.72 5.18 -38.91
C SER A 51 9.38 4.65 -39.45
N PRO A 52 8.81 5.30 -40.48
CA PRO A 52 7.56 4.86 -41.07
C PRO A 52 7.75 3.53 -41.81
N CYS A 53 6.77 2.65 -41.68
CA CYS A 53 6.70 1.43 -42.48
C CYS A 53 6.59 1.78 -43.97
N PRO A 54 7.48 1.29 -44.85
CA PRO A 54 7.38 1.52 -46.29
C PRO A 54 6.05 0.98 -46.87
N HIS A 55 5.47 1.67 -47.86
CA HIS A 55 4.12 1.37 -48.37
C HIS A 55 3.93 -0.04 -48.95
N ASP A 56 5.01 -0.69 -49.43
CA ASP A 56 5.02 -2.08 -49.92
C ASP A 56 6.04 -2.95 -49.16
N CYS A 57 6.16 -2.75 -47.84
CA CYS A 57 7.14 -3.50 -47.05
C CYS A 57 6.72 -4.97 -46.88
N HIS A 58 7.42 -5.88 -47.56
CA HIS A 58 7.26 -7.33 -47.34
C HIS A 58 7.88 -7.82 -46.02
N ILE A 59 8.60 -6.96 -45.31
CA ILE A 59 9.33 -7.26 -44.08
C ILE A 59 8.43 -6.84 -42.91
N GLN A 60 7.90 -7.84 -42.19
CA GLN A 60 6.83 -7.64 -41.21
C GLN A 60 7.20 -8.14 -39.82
N LEU A 61 8.02 -9.18 -39.73
CA LEU A 61 8.42 -9.84 -38.48
C LEU A 61 9.87 -9.54 -38.16
N VAL A 62 10.21 -9.46 -36.87
CA VAL A 62 11.58 -9.21 -36.44
C VAL A 62 12.55 -10.28 -36.95
N SER A 63 12.07 -11.52 -37.14
CA SER A 63 12.83 -12.60 -37.79
C SER A 63 13.31 -12.26 -39.20
N ASP A 64 12.58 -11.42 -39.95
CA ASP A 64 12.93 -11.01 -41.31
C ASP A 64 14.17 -10.09 -41.33
N LEU A 65 14.53 -9.52 -40.18
CA LEU A 65 15.69 -8.65 -40.00
C LEU A 65 16.97 -9.43 -39.68
N PHE A 66 16.89 -10.76 -39.54
CA PHE A 66 18.06 -11.61 -39.31
C PHE A 66 18.74 -11.99 -40.63
N LEU A 67 20.03 -12.31 -40.55
CA LEU A 67 20.69 -13.01 -41.65
C LEU A 67 20.14 -14.45 -41.75
N PRO A 68 19.95 -14.99 -42.96
CA PRO A 68 19.35 -16.32 -43.14
C PRO A 68 20.11 -17.42 -42.40
N ASN A 69 19.39 -18.25 -41.63
CA ASN A 69 19.93 -19.35 -40.83
C ASN A 69 20.96 -18.92 -39.76
N THR A 70 20.95 -17.65 -39.34
CA THR A 70 21.80 -17.17 -38.24
C THR A 70 20.96 -16.49 -37.15
N LYS A 71 21.60 -16.18 -36.01
CA LYS A 71 21.06 -15.33 -34.94
C LYS A 71 21.79 -13.99 -34.92
N GLU A 72 21.98 -13.41 -36.10
CA GLU A 72 22.67 -12.14 -36.30
C GLU A 72 21.80 -11.17 -37.10
N TRP A 73 21.89 -9.89 -36.75
CA TRP A 73 21.16 -8.83 -37.44
C TRP A 73 21.73 -8.60 -38.86
N ASN A 74 20.84 -8.47 -39.84
CA ASN A 74 21.20 -8.03 -41.19
C ASN A 74 21.36 -6.50 -41.21
N VAL A 75 22.55 -6.02 -40.80
CA VAL A 75 22.83 -4.58 -40.65
C VAL A 75 22.57 -3.77 -41.94
N PRO A 76 22.98 -4.21 -43.15
CA PRO A 76 22.66 -3.49 -44.38
C PRO A 76 21.15 -3.32 -44.59
N LEU A 77 20.36 -4.35 -44.27
CA LEU A 77 18.90 -4.26 -44.36
C LEU A 77 18.34 -3.28 -43.33
N LEU A 78 18.83 -3.32 -42.08
CA LEU A 78 18.43 -2.37 -41.04
C LEU A 78 18.69 -0.92 -41.47
N GLN A 79 19.85 -0.63 -42.07
CA GLN A 79 20.23 0.69 -42.57
C GLN A 79 19.32 1.20 -43.70
N SER A 80 18.67 0.30 -44.45
CA SER A 80 17.71 0.67 -45.49
C SER A 80 16.31 0.99 -44.95
N LEU A 81 15.97 0.54 -43.74
CA LEU A 81 14.62 0.61 -43.17
C LEU A 81 14.50 1.60 -42.01
N PHE A 82 15.57 1.78 -41.23
CA PHE A 82 15.54 2.54 -39.98
C PHE A 82 16.55 3.69 -40.01
N SER A 83 16.33 4.71 -39.18
CA SER A 83 17.32 5.76 -38.97
C SER A 83 18.58 5.22 -38.28
N ASP A 84 19.73 5.89 -38.43
CA ASP A 84 20.98 5.46 -37.80
C ASP A 84 20.86 5.27 -36.27
N LEU A 85 20.06 6.10 -35.60
CA LEU A 85 19.80 6.00 -34.17
C LEU A 85 19.05 4.71 -33.81
N GLU A 86 18.07 4.33 -34.62
CA GLU A 86 17.30 3.10 -34.44
C GLU A 86 18.13 1.87 -34.78
N VAL A 87 18.92 1.91 -35.86
CA VAL A 87 19.84 0.82 -36.21
C VAL A 87 20.80 0.55 -35.06
N GLN A 88 21.39 1.60 -34.47
CA GLN A 88 22.24 1.45 -33.29
C GLN A 88 21.50 0.86 -32.08
N ALA A 89 20.23 1.23 -31.89
CA ALA A 89 19.41 0.67 -30.82
C ALA A 89 19.07 -0.81 -31.05
N ILE A 90 18.73 -1.19 -32.28
CA ILE A 90 18.39 -2.56 -32.68
C ILE A 90 19.62 -3.48 -32.56
N VAL A 91 20.77 -3.07 -33.10
CA VAL A 91 22.01 -3.88 -33.06
C VAL A 91 22.51 -4.11 -31.63
N ARG A 92 22.17 -3.22 -30.68
CA ARG A 92 22.47 -3.41 -29.25
C ARG A 92 21.64 -4.49 -28.57
N ILE A 93 20.53 -4.92 -29.18
CA ILE A 93 19.71 -6.02 -28.68
C ILE A 93 20.50 -7.32 -28.84
N ARG A 94 20.84 -7.94 -27.71
CA ARG A 94 21.54 -9.22 -27.69
C ARG A 94 20.57 -10.35 -28.02
N LEU A 95 20.80 -11.01 -29.16
CA LEU A 95 20.04 -12.18 -29.56
C LEU A 95 20.54 -13.42 -28.81
N PRO A 96 19.64 -14.22 -28.20
CA PRO A 96 20.02 -15.48 -27.57
C PRO A 96 20.54 -16.44 -28.63
N GLN A 97 21.67 -17.10 -28.33
CA GLN A 97 22.26 -18.12 -29.20
C GLN A 97 21.59 -19.49 -29.03
N THR A 98 20.86 -19.66 -27.93
CA THR A 98 19.99 -20.81 -27.71
C THR A 98 18.61 -20.54 -28.29
N ASP A 99 17.89 -21.61 -28.63
CA ASP A 99 16.55 -21.49 -29.15
C ASP A 99 15.58 -21.06 -28.04
N GLN A 100 15.23 -19.77 -28.05
CA GLN A 100 14.29 -19.16 -27.11
C GLN A 100 13.15 -18.51 -27.88
N LEU A 101 11.95 -18.68 -27.35
CA LEU A 101 10.75 -18.05 -27.89
C LEU A 101 10.68 -16.57 -27.49
N ASP A 102 10.05 -15.79 -28.36
CA ASP A 102 9.65 -14.42 -28.06
C ASP A 102 8.73 -14.37 -26.84
N ARG A 103 8.93 -13.36 -25.99
CA ARG A 103 8.06 -13.15 -24.82
C ARG A 103 7.98 -11.70 -24.41
N LEU A 104 6.84 -11.30 -23.86
CA LEU A 104 6.69 -9.96 -23.30
C LEU A 104 7.40 -9.89 -21.94
N ILE A 105 8.21 -8.85 -21.74
CA ILE A 105 8.95 -8.57 -20.52
C ILE A 105 8.56 -7.21 -19.92
N TRP A 106 8.61 -7.16 -18.59
CA TRP A 106 8.38 -5.95 -17.82
C TRP A 106 9.67 -5.14 -17.67
N THR A 107 9.70 -3.93 -18.23
CA THR A 107 10.93 -3.13 -18.33
C THR A 107 11.38 -2.49 -17.02
N LYS A 108 10.55 -2.52 -15.97
CA LYS A 108 10.86 -1.91 -14.66
C LYS A 108 11.51 -2.88 -13.68
N THR A 109 12.00 -4.01 -14.17
CA THR A 109 12.76 -5.00 -13.40
C THR A 109 13.91 -5.55 -14.23
N PRO A 110 15.12 -5.74 -13.66
CA PRO A 110 16.25 -6.31 -14.39
C PRO A 110 15.99 -7.73 -14.94
N THR A 111 15.14 -8.50 -14.27
CA THR A 111 14.78 -9.87 -14.68
C THR A 111 13.72 -9.92 -15.79
N GLY A 112 13.12 -8.78 -16.15
CA GLY A 112 11.97 -8.73 -17.06
C GLY A 112 10.66 -9.29 -16.47
N MET A 113 10.65 -9.69 -15.19
CA MET A 113 9.47 -10.28 -14.55
C MET A 113 8.57 -9.22 -13.95
N PHE A 114 7.29 -9.26 -14.30
CA PHE A 114 6.29 -8.39 -13.67
C PHE A 114 6.16 -8.71 -12.18
N THR A 115 6.15 -7.68 -11.34
CA THR A 115 5.81 -7.82 -9.92
C THR A 115 4.84 -6.72 -9.50
N PRO A 116 3.90 -6.97 -8.59
CA PRO A 116 3.04 -5.92 -8.05
C PRO A 116 3.83 -4.75 -7.46
N LYS A 117 5.00 -5.02 -6.85
CA LYS A 117 5.88 -4.01 -6.26
C LYS A 117 6.46 -3.05 -7.30
N SER A 118 6.99 -3.57 -8.40
CA SER A 118 7.55 -2.73 -9.47
C SER A 118 6.47 -1.96 -10.22
N PHE A 119 5.28 -2.55 -10.38
CA PHE A 119 4.12 -1.85 -10.92
C PHE A 119 3.61 -0.72 -10.00
N TYR A 120 3.55 -0.97 -8.69
CA TYR A 120 3.16 0.06 -7.72
C TYR A 120 4.12 1.25 -7.73
N ARG A 121 5.43 1.01 -7.93
CA ARG A 121 6.40 2.10 -8.09
C ARG A 121 6.07 2.99 -9.31
N VAL A 122 5.71 2.40 -10.45
CA VAL A 122 5.26 3.16 -11.63
C VAL A 122 4.04 4.01 -11.30
N LEU A 123 3.07 3.46 -10.55
CA LEU A 123 1.90 4.22 -10.12
C LEU A 123 2.30 5.39 -9.21
N SER A 124 3.18 5.16 -8.23
CA SER A 124 3.67 6.20 -7.33
C SER A 124 4.43 7.31 -8.06
N ASP A 125 5.22 6.97 -9.09
CA ASP A 125 5.98 7.95 -9.88
C ASP A 125 5.07 8.85 -10.74
N LEU A 126 3.84 8.40 -11.05
CA LEU A 126 2.84 9.19 -11.78
C LEU A 126 2.00 10.08 -10.86
N GLU A 127 1.98 9.80 -9.56
CA GLU A 127 1.21 10.61 -8.62
C GLU A 127 1.93 11.95 -8.38
N PRO A 128 1.19 13.08 -8.40
CA PRO A 128 1.76 14.37 -8.03
C PRO A 128 2.38 14.31 -6.63
N SER A 129 3.42 15.12 -6.38
CA SER A 129 4.04 15.22 -5.05
C SER A 129 3.05 15.65 -3.95
N THR A 130 1.91 16.23 -4.32
CA THR A 130 0.79 16.63 -3.45
C THR A 130 -0.26 15.53 -3.21
N SER A 131 -0.07 14.34 -3.78
CA SER A 131 -0.96 13.20 -3.58
C SER A 131 -0.98 12.72 -2.12
N ILE A 132 -2.09 12.09 -1.72
CA ILE A 132 -2.24 11.49 -0.39
C ILE A 132 -1.11 10.47 -0.12
N ALA A 133 -0.70 9.69 -1.12
CA ALA A 133 0.38 8.72 -0.94
C ALA A 133 1.73 9.38 -0.62
N SER A 134 2.07 10.48 -1.31
CA SER A 134 3.28 11.26 -1.02
C SER A 134 3.22 11.89 0.37
N ILE A 135 2.08 12.48 0.74
CA ILE A 135 1.81 13.05 2.06
C ILE A 135 1.99 12.00 3.16
N VAL A 136 1.38 10.82 2.99
CA VAL A 136 1.54 9.67 3.88
C VAL A 136 3.00 9.25 3.98
N SER A 137 3.75 9.23 2.87
CA SER A 137 5.16 8.80 2.87
C SER A 137 6.07 9.73 3.71
N SER A 138 5.69 10.99 3.91
CA SER A 138 6.46 11.96 4.71
C SER A 138 6.41 11.71 6.22
N PHE A 139 5.50 10.85 6.69
CA PHE A 139 5.43 10.47 8.10
C PHE A 139 6.56 9.48 8.47
N PRO A 140 7.17 9.56 9.68
CA PRO A 140 8.29 8.71 10.09
C PRO A 140 7.86 7.27 10.41
N TRP A 141 7.37 6.53 9.41
CA TRP A 141 6.80 5.18 9.57
C TRP A 141 7.78 4.20 10.21
N LYS A 142 9.06 4.21 9.81
CA LYS A 142 10.05 3.27 10.34
C LYS A 142 10.21 3.42 11.86
N GLN A 143 10.26 4.65 12.35
CA GLN A 143 10.34 4.94 13.78
C GLN A 143 9.00 4.65 14.47
N PHE A 144 7.89 5.07 13.86
CA PHE A 144 6.54 4.84 14.39
C PHE A 144 6.22 3.36 14.63
N TRP A 145 6.55 2.47 13.69
CA TRP A 145 6.31 1.04 13.85
C TRP A 145 7.17 0.43 14.96
N LYS A 146 8.37 0.99 15.22
CA LYS A 146 9.28 0.55 16.29
C LYS A 146 8.91 1.05 17.68
N LEU A 147 7.95 1.97 17.81
CA LEU A 147 7.56 2.50 19.11
C LEU A 147 7.10 1.38 20.05
N ASP A 148 7.78 1.26 21.18
CA ASP A 148 7.33 0.45 22.31
C ASP A 148 6.12 1.11 22.99
N GLN A 149 5.48 0.39 23.91
CA GLN A 149 4.36 0.90 24.73
C GLN A 149 3.19 1.48 23.88
N CYS A 150 2.94 0.86 22.73
CA CYS A 150 1.82 1.19 21.86
C CYS A 150 1.29 -0.08 21.18
N SER A 151 -0.01 -0.35 21.35
CA SER A 151 -0.62 -1.56 20.81
C SER A 151 -0.56 -1.60 19.28
N PRO A 152 -0.37 -2.78 18.66
CA PRO A 152 -0.47 -2.93 17.21
C PRO A 152 -1.79 -2.38 16.65
N ARG A 153 -2.88 -2.46 17.42
CA ARG A 153 -4.20 -1.95 17.03
C ARG A 153 -4.23 -0.43 16.89
N VAL A 154 -3.61 0.30 17.83
CA VAL A 154 -3.49 1.76 17.77
C VAL A 154 -2.55 2.16 16.63
N LYS A 155 -1.43 1.44 16.43
CA LYS A 155 -0.54 1.69 15.29
C LYS A 155 -1.24 1.52 13.94
N MET A 156 -1.98 0.42 13.76
CA MET A 156 -2.79 0.18 12.58
C MET A 156 -3.87 1.24 12.40
N PHE A 157 -4.45 1.74 13.49
CA PHE A 157 -5.43 2.81 13.44
C PHE A 157 -4.84 4.13 12.90
N ILE A 158 -3.66 4.55 13.37
CA ILE A 158 -2.98 5.75 12.83
C ILE A 158 -2.61 5.56 11.36
N TRP A 159 -2.14 4.37 10.98
CA TRP A 159 -1.92 4.05 9.57
C TRP A 159 -3.19 4.18 8.73
N ARG A 160 -4.33 3.73 9.23
CA ARG A 160 -5.63 3.87 8.55
C ARG A 160 -6.12 5.31 8.47
N ILE A 161 -5.86 6.13 9.49
CA ILE A 161 -6.16 7.57 9.45
C ILE A 161 -5.37 8.22 8.32
N LEU A 162 -4.05 8.07 8.33
CA LEU A 162 -3.18 8.75 7.36
C LEU A 162 -3.41 8.23 5.93
N SER A 163 -3.71 6.93 5.77
CA SER A 163 -4.00 6.34 4.46
C SER A 163 -5.43 6.59 3.96
N GLY A 164 -6.26 7.34 4.69
CA GLY A 164 -7.67 7.58 4.33
C GLY A 164 -8.55 6.33 4.37
N ALA A 165 -8.12 5.26 5.02
CA ALA A 165 -8.78 3.95 5.09
C ALA A 165 -9.74 3.80 6.29
N ILE A 166 -10.20 4.92 6.83
CA ILE A 166 -11.13 4.99 7.95
C ILE A 166 -12.52 5.44 7.47
N ALA A 167 -13.55 4.83 8.04
CA ALA A 167 -14.93 4.98 7.61
C ALA A 167 -15.60 6.23 8.22
N VAL A 168 -15.06 7.41 7.93
CA VAL A 168 -15.74 8.69 8.19
C VAL A 168 -16.91 8.88 7.22
N ARG A 169 -17.93 9.65 7.59
CA ARG A 169 -19.17 9.77 6.80
C ARG A 169 -18.93 10.33 5.41
N SER A 170 -18.00 11.27 5.21
CA SER A 170 -17.66 11.75 3.86
C SER A 170 -17.16 10.62 2.94
N SER A 171 -16.33 9.71 3.45
CA SER A 171 -15.85 8.54 2.71
C SER A 171 -16.96 7.55 2.39
N ILE A 172 -17.89 7.34 3.33
CA ILE A 172 -19.03 6.43 3.13
C ILE A 172 -20.03 7.03 2.13
N GLY A 173 -20.34 8.32 2.26
CA GLY A 173 -21.28 9.05 1.42
C GLY A 173 -20.88 9.11 -0.06
N ARG A 174 -19.60 8.89 -0.37
CA ARG A 174 -19.12 8.73 -1.75
C ARG A 174 -19.71 7.48 -2.44
N PHE A 175 -20.07 6.45 -1.68
CA PHE A 175 -20.51 5.16 -2.21
C PHE A 175 -21.96 4.84 -1.86
N ILE A 176 -22.47 5.35 -0.74
CA ILE A 176 -23.83 5.12 -0.26
C ILE A 176 -24.59 6.45 -0.27
N LYS A 177 -25.65 6.53 -1.08
CA LYS A 177 -26.52 7.70 -1.14
C LYS A 177 -27.35 7.83 0.14
N ASP A 178 -27.77 9.07 0.45
CA ASP A 178 -28.67 9.40 1.57
C ASP A 178 -28.12 9.12 2.99
N VAL A 179 -26.80 8.96 3.14
CA VAL A 179 -26.13 8.89 4.45
C VAL A 179 -25.80 10.32 4.92
N PRO A 180 -26.13 10.70 6.18
CA PRO A 180 -25.71 11.98 6.74
C PRO A 180 -24.20 12.15 6.66
N ILE A 181 -23.73 13.30 6.19
CA ILE A 181 -22.30 13.58 5.99
C ILE A 181 -21.70 14.46 7.09
N GLU A 182 -22.53 15.06 7.93
CA GLU A 182 -22.14 15.91 9.04
C GLU A 182 -21.40 15.12 10.11
N CYS A 183 -20.46 15.76 10.79
CA CYS A 183 -19.74 15.20 11.91
C CYS A 183 -20.72 14.77 13.01
N PRO A 184 -20.69 13.51 13.45
CA PRO A 184 -21.57 13.03 14.52
C PRO A 184 -21.20 13.61 15.90
N LEU A 185 -20.08 14.33 16.00
CA LEU A 185 -19.64 14.94 17.27
C LEU A 185 -20.11 16.39 17.40
N CYS A 186 -19.80 17.25 16.43
CA CYS A 186 -20.16 18.66 16.48
C CYS A 186 -21.45 19.01 15.73
N HIS A 187 -21.89 18.16 14.81
CA HIS A 187 -23.07 18.37 13.95
C HIS A 187 -23.01 19.62 13.03
N SER A 188 -21.89 20.33 12.98
CA SER A 188 -21.78 21.62 12.26
C SER A 188 -21.14 21.54 10.87
N THR A 189 -20.31 20.53 10.63
CA THR A 189 -19.41 20.47 9.47
C THR A 189 -19.31 19.05 8.93
N VAL A 190 -18.93 18.88 7.66
CA VAL A 190 -18.76 17.57 7.04
C VAL A 190 -17.67 16.75 7.76
N GLU A 191 -17.95 15.49 8.03
CA GLU A 191 -17.02 14.56 8.69
C GLU A 191 -15.94 14.08 7.73
N THR A 192 -14.88 14.87 7.58
CA THR A 192 -13.62 14.44 6.97
C THR A 192 -12.67 13.87 8.03
N VAL A 193 -11.59 13.23 7.60
CA VAL A 193 -10.55 12.72 8.53
C VAL A 193 -9.92 13.88 9.31
N ASP A 194 -9.49 14.94 8.61
CA ASP A 194 -8.91 16.13 9.25
C ASP A 194 -9.91 16.82 10.17
N HIS A 195 -11.17 16.93 9.75
CA HIS A 195 -12.19 17.51 10.59
C HIS A 195 -12.37 16.71 11.88
N LEU A 196 -12.66 15.40 11.78
CA LEU A 196 -12.94 14.57 12.95
C LEU A 196 -11.76 14.56 13.94
N PHE A 197 -10.53 14.43 13.44
CA PHE A 197 -9.36 14.17 14.29
C PHE A 197 -8.52 15.39 14.63
N ALA A 198 -8.68 16.52 13.95
CA ALA A 198 -7.84 17.70 14.18
C ALA A 198 -8.63 19.03 14.31
N GLN A 199 -9.72 19.20 13.55
CA GLN A 199 -10.38 20.51 13.43
C GLN A 199 -11.72 20.62 14.18
N CYS A 200 -12.36 19.50 14.54
CA CYS A 200 -13.63 19.46 15.25
C CYS A 200 -13.52 20.09 16.65
N ASP A 201 -14.46 20.96 17.02
CA ASP A 201 -14.44 21.67 18.30
C ASP A 201 -14.49 20.74 19.51
N VAL A 202 -15.21 19.62 19.40
CA VAL A 202 -15.23 18.56 20.43
C VAL A 202 -13.84 17.95 20.59
N THR A 203 -13.15 17.69 19.48
CA THR A 203 -11.80 17.13 19.43
C THR A 203 -10.75 18.13 19.94
N LYS A 204 -10.83 19.39 19.52
CA LYS A 204 -9.97 20.48 20.03
C LYS A 204 -10.14 20.65 21.54
N SER A 205 -11.39 20.63 22.04
CA SER A 205 -11.69 20.70 23.47
C SER A 205 -11.09 19.52 24.23
N LEU A 206 -11.18 18.31 23.67
CA LEU A 206 -10.59 17.10 24.24
C LEU A 206 -9.06 17.21 24.38
N PHE A 207 -8.37 17.73 23.36
CA PHE A 207 -6.92 17.94 23.43
C PHE A 207 -6.55 19.00 24.48
N LEU A 208 -7.31 20.09 24.55
CA LEU A 208 -7.07 21.19 25.47
C LEU A 208 -7.15 20.77 26.94
N ILE A 209 -8.15 19.95 27.30
CA ILE A 209 -8.32 19.50 28.69
C ILE A 209 -7.46 18.27 29.03
N SER A 210 -6.83 17.65 28.04
CA SER A 210 -5.92 16.53 28.27
C SER A 210 -4.57 16.99 28.82
N PRO A 211 -3.76 16.08 29.41
CA PRO A 211 -2.37 16.39 29.77
C PRO A 211 -1.50 16.83 28.59
N LEU A 212 -1.93 16.59 27.34
CA LEU A 212 -1.25 17.10 26.16
C LEU A 212 -1.32 18.63 26.06
N GLY A 213 -2.39 19.23 26.60
CA GLY A 213 -2.62 20.69 26.58
C GLY A 213 -2.56 21.31 25.17
N TYR A 214 -2.77 20.50 24.13
CA TYR A 214 -2.42 20.88 22.77
C TYR A 214 -3.38 21.92 22.21
N ARG A 215 -2.79 22.96 21.64
CA ARG A 215 -3.47 24.00 20.87
C ARG A 215 -2.79 24.10 19.52
N SER A 216 -3.54 23.86 18.46
CA SER A 216 -2.98 24.02 17.12
C SER A 216 -2.67 25.49 16.85
N SER A 217 -1.60 25.71 16.08
CA SER A 217 -1.20 27.02 15.58
C SER A 217 -2.17 27.60 14.55
N SER A 218 -2.99 26.75 13.92
CA SER A 218 -3.96 27.09 12.88
C SER A 218 -5.27 26.36 13.11
N ASP A 219 -6.40 27.02 12.80
CA ASP A 219 -7.71 26.38 12.85
C ASP A 219 -7.91 25.31 11.76
N VAL A 220 -7.11 25.38 10.69
CA VAL A 220 -7.15 24.47 9.54
C VAL A 220 -5.83 23.71 9.46
N ILE A 221 -5.60 22.82 10.43
CA ILE A 221 -4.47 21.89 10.44
C ILE A 221 -4.87 20.53 9.88
N SER A 222 -3.99 19.87 9.14
CA SER A 222 -4.19 18.47 8.74
C SER A 222 -3.77 17.53 9.87
N ILE A 223 -4.38 16.34 9.94
CA ILE A 223 -4.02 15.32 10.93
C ILE A 223 -2.54 14.92 10.82
N LEU A 224 -1.97 14.94 9.62
CA LEU A 224 -0.55 14.63 9.43
C LEU A 224 0.35 15.68 10.08
N GLU A 225 0.11 16.96 9.82
CA GLU A 225 0.92 18.03 10.38
C GLU A 225 0.80 18.07 11.90
N MET A 226 -0.41 17.86 12.44
CA MET A 226 -0.60 17.73 13.89
C MET A 226 0.19 16.54 14.49
N LEU A 227 0.19 15.38 13.83
CA LEU A 227 0.96 14.22 14.28
C LEU A 227 2.49 14.48 14.20
N LYS A 228 2.96 15.26 13.22
CA LYS A 228 4.37 15.67 13.14
C LYS A 228 4.73 16.66 14.25
N GLU A 229 3.87 17.61 14.57
CA GLU A 229 4.06 18.52 15.71
C GLU A 229 4.19 17.74 17.01
N TRP A 230 3.26 16.82 17.28
CA TRP A 230 3.32 15.96 18.46
C TRP A 230 4.58 15.10 18.50
N TRP A 231 5.00 14.58 17.34
CA TRP A 231 6.26 13.84 17.22
C TRP A 231 7.47 14.71 17.59
N GLY A 232 7.48 15.98 17.17
CA GLY A 232 8.52 16.96 17.50
C GLY A 232 8.55 17.37 18.98
N PHE A 233 7.40 17.36 19.67
CA PHE A 233 7.31 17.70 21.10
C PHE A 233 7.78 16.58 22.04
N GLY A 234 7.93 15.35 21.53
CA GLY A 234 8.45 14.22 22.29
C GLY A 234 7.52 13.02 22.26
N ILE A 235 8.10 11.83 22.53
CA ILE A 235 7.40 10.58 22.26
C ILE A 235 6.22 10.32 23.18
N ASP A 236 6.28 10.76 24.43
CA ASP A 236 5.21 10.53 25.40
C ASP A 236 3.97 11.37 25.08
N GLY A 237 4.16 12.62 24.66
CA GLY A 237 3.08 13.47 24.14
C GLY A 237 2.46 12.86 22.89
N PHE A 238 3.28 12.41 21.93
CA PHE A 238 2.80 11.70 20.75
C PHE A 238 2.00 10.44 21.11
N ARG A 239 2.50 9.60 22.04
CA ARG A 239 1.82 8.39 22.52
C ARG A 239 0.47 8.71 23.14
N LEU A 240 0.41 9.69 24.03
CA LEU A 240 -0.86 10.11 24.62
C LEU A 240 -1.82 10.59 23.53
N GLY A 241 -1.34 11.43 22.61
CA GLY A 241 -2.12 11.95 21.49
C GLY A 241 -2.77 10.84 20.65
N ILE A 242 -2.00 9.84 20.21
CA ILE A 242 -2.56 8.74 19.40
C ILE A 242 -3.56 7.86 20.16
N HIS A 243 -3.43 7.73 21.48
CA HIS A 243 -4.41 7.02 22.32
C HIS A 243 -5.68 7.84 22.57
N ILE A 244 -5.57 9.17 22.64
CA ILE A 244 -6.73 10.08 22.63
C ILE A 244 -7.48 9.93 21.31
N LEU A 245 -6.79 9.97 20.16
CA LEU A 245 -7.42 9.76 18.84
C LEU A 245 -8.14 8.40 18.75
N TRP A 246 -7.53 7.34 19.27
CA TRP A 246 -8.15 6.01 19.33
C TRP A 246 -9.43 6.00 20.18
N SER A 247 -9.37 6.59 21.37
CA SER A 247 -10.51 6.65 22.29
C SER A 247 -11.64 7.53 21.74
N LEU A 248 -11.29 8.64 21.09
CA LEU A 248 -12.21 9.51 20.36
C LEU A 248 -12.93 8.72 19.24
N TRP A 249 -12.21 7.95 18.43
CA TRP A 249 -12.81 7.11 17.40
C TRP A 249 -13.80 6.09 17.97
N LYS A 250 -13.46 5.49 19.11
CA LYS A 250 -14.37 4.57 19.82
C LYS A 250 -15.62 5.28 20.32
N ALA A 251 -15.48 6.48 20.88
CA ALA A 251 -16.63 7.28 21.32
C ALA A 251 -17.50 7.73 20.15
N ARG A 252 -16.91 8.24 19.07
CA ARG A 252 -17.61 8.56 17.82
C ARG A 252 -18.43 7.39 17.32
N ASN A 253 -17.85 6.19 17.29
CA ASN A 253 -18.60 5.00 16.86
C ASN A 253 -19.75 4.65 17.83
N ALA A 254 -19.58 4.87 19.13
CA ALA A 254 -20.66 4.69 20.09
C ALA A 254 -21.80 5.71 19.91
N VAL A 255 -21.50 6.95 19.52
CA VAL A 255 -22.52 7.93 19.12
C VAL A 255 -23.28 7.42 17.90
N VAL A 256 -22.57 6.98 16.86
CA VAL A 256 -23.17 6.56 15.58
C VAL A 256 -24.01 5.28 15.73
N PHE A 257 -23.51 4.25 16.41
CA PHE A 257 -24.12 2.92 16.43
C PHE A 257 -24.96 2.65 17.68
N HIS A 258 -24.76 3.40 18.76
CA HIS A 258 -25.41 3.16 20.05
C HIS A 258 -26.08 4.41 20.63
N GLN A 259 -26.09 5.53 19.90
CA GLN A 259 -26.69 6.79 20.32
C GLN A 259 -26.20 7.25 21.71
N LYS A 260 -24.98 6.87 22.09
CA LYS A 260 -24.41 7.27 23.38
C LYS A 260 -24.02 8.75 23.34
N PRO A 261 -24.28 9.53 24.41
CA PRO A 261 -23.80 10.89 24.50
C PRO A 261 -22.27 10.93 24.57
N ILE A 262 -21.70 12.05 24.16
CA ILE A 262 -20.26 12.30 24.25
C ILE A 262 -19.92 12.73 25.67
N ASP A 263 -18.92 12.08 26.25
CA ASP A 263 -18.34 12.44 27.54
C ASP A 263 -16.82 12.55 27.37
N LEU A 264 -16.31 13.78 27.37
CA LEU A 264 -14.89 14.05 27.16
C LEU A 264 -14.02 13.46 28.27
N ASN A 265 -14.48 13.51 29.53
CA ASN A 265 -13.73 12.94 30.66
C ASN A 265 -13.65 11.43 30.53
N SER A 266 -14.74 10.75 30.15
CA SER A 266 -14.72 9.31 29.88
C SER A 266 -13.77 8.94 28.76
N ILE A 267 -13.69 9.74 27.69
CA ILE A 267 -12.76 9.53 26.58
C ILE A 267 -11.30 9.66 27.06
N LEU A 268 -11.00 10.68 27.86
CA LEU A 268 -9.66 10.92 28.40
C LEU A 268 -9.22 9.83 29.37
N CYS A 269 -10.07 9.46 30.32
CA CYS A 269 -9.77 8.38 31.25
C CYS A 269 -9.45 7.09 30.50
N LYS A 270 -10.21 6.75 29.44
CA LYS A 270 -9.92 5.59 28.58
C LYS A 270 -8.56 5.73 27.88
N ALA A 271 -8.24 6.90 27.35
CA ALA A 271 -6.97 7.13 26.66
C ALA A 271 -5.78 6.99 27.63
N ILE A 272 -5.86 7.61 28.81
CA ILE A 272 -4.81 7.58 29.83
C ILE A 272 -4.63 6.14 30.35
N ASN A 273 -5.72 5.45 30.68
CA ASN A 273 -5.66 4.06 31.13
C ASN A 273 -5.00 3.16 30.08
N LEU A 274 -5.33 3.33 28.79
CA LEU A 274 -4.67 2.57 27.72
C LEU A 274 -3.16 2.84 27.68
N VAL A 275 -2.72 4.09 27.82
CA VAL A 275 -1.28 4.41 27.86
C VAL A 275 -0.63 3.69 29.04
N SER A 276 -1.22 3.80 30.24
CA SER A 276 -0.72 3.14 31.45
C SER A 276 -0.65 1.62 31.30
N ASP A 277 -1.72 0.99 30.81
CA ASP A 277 -1.79 -0.46 30.60
C ASP A 277 -0.63 -0.93 29.70
N PHE A 278 -0.29 -0.18 28.65
CA PHE A 278 0.81 -0.53 27.75
C PHE A 278 2.20 -0.18 28.29
N SER A 279 2.31 0.80 29.19
CA SER A 279 3.55 1.10 29.91
C SER A 279 3.88 -0.01 30.93
N TYR A 280 2.87 -0.57 31.61
CA TYR A 280 3.07 -1.65 32.59
C TYR A 280 3.11 -3.05 31.98
N ALA A 281 2.51 -3.26 30.80
CA ALA A 281 2.50 -4.55 30.12
C ALA A 281 3.74 -4.83 29.24
N ALA A 282 4.73 -3.92 29.19
CA ALA A 282 6.01 -4.20 28.55
C ALA A 282 6.73 -5.29 29.37
N PRO A 283 6.86 -6.54 28.88
CA PRO A 283 7.64 -7.52 29.59
C PRO A 283 9.10 -7.08 29.50
N THR A 284 9.82 -7.15 30.62
CA THR A 284 11.26 -7.38 30.61
C THR A 284 11.51 -8.74 29.95
N VAL A 285 11.36 -8.82 28.63
CA VAL A 285 11.96 -9.89 27.86
C VAL A 285 13.44 -9.53 27.81
N PRO A 286 14.35 -10.35 28.34
CA PRO A 286 15.77 -10.13 28.15
C PRO A 286 16.02 -9.96 26.65
N ASN A 287 16.73 -8.90 26.29
CA ASN A 287 17.26 -8.71 24.96
C ASN A 287 17.99 -9.99 24.54
N THR A 288 17.33 -10.86 23.77
CA THR A 288 18.01 -11.73 22.83
C THR A 288 18.31 -10.84 21.63
N THR A 289 19.36 -10.05 21.80
CA THR A 289 20.21 -9.62 20.69
C THR A 289 20.67 -10.88 19.98
N ASP A 290 20.09 -11.15 18.81
CA ASP A 290 20.82 -11.47 17.58
C ASP A 290 19.81 -11.71 16.45
N TYR A 291 19.49 -10.64 15.72
CA TYR A 291 18.84 -10.71 14.42
C TYR A 291 19.84 -10.31 13.33
N ASN A 292 20.97 -11.01 13.29
CA ASN A 292 21.87 -11.00 12.14
C ASN A 292 22.28 -12.45 11.88
N THR A 293 22.10 -12.89 10.62
CA THR A 293 22.17 -14.28 10.11
C THR A 293 20.95 -15.12 10.55
N PHE A 294 20.15 -15.73 9.68
CA PHE A 294 20.48 -16.75 8.69
C PHE A 294 19.49 -16.81 7.50
N ASP A 295 20.02 -17.14 6.32
CA ASP A 295 19.36 -17.98 5.32
C ASP A 295 19.03 -19.35 5.96
N GLU A 296 17.89 -19.46 6.64
CA GLU A 296 17.26 -20.75 6.93
C GLU A 296 15.79 -20.74 6.51
N PRO A 297 15.31 -21.82 5.86
CA PRO A 297 13.93 -21.89 5.40
C PRO A 297 12.99 -21.88 6.60
N ALA A 298 12.02 -20.96 6.58
CA ALA A 298 10.99 -20.84 7.60
C ALA A 298 10.39 -22.21 7.95
N VAL A 299 10.70 -22.72 9.15
CA VAL A 299 10.04 -23.91 9.69
C VAL A 299 8.58 -23.54 9.88
N ARG A 300 7.72 -24.03 8.99
CA ARG A 300 6.27 -23.99 9.20
C ARG A 300 5.99 -24.79 10.47
N VAL A 301 5.70 -24.10 11.57
CA VAL A 301 5.17 -24.71 12.80
C VAL A 301 3.77 -25.22 12.45
N THR A 302 3.75 -26.44 11.94
CA THR A 302 2.52 -27.15 11.61
C THR A 302 2.13 -27.90 12.87
N TRP A 303 0.88 -27.76 13.29
CA TRP A 303 0.40 -28.46 14.48
C TRP A 303 0.57 -29.98 14.29
N LEU A 304 1.12 -30.66 15.29
CA LEU A 304 1.23 -32.13 15.35
C LEU A 304 0.35 -32.66 16.49
N PRO A 305 -0.37 -33.77 16.28
CA PRO A 305 -1.17 -34.40 17.33
C PRO A 305 -0.27 -34.98 18.45
N PRO A 306 -0.77 -35.08 19.69
CA PRO A 306 -0.04 -35.70 20.80
C PRO A 306 0.31 -37.17 20.50
N VAL A 307 1.45 -37.65 20.99
CA VAL A 307 1.89 -39.04 20.79
C VAL A 307 1.23 -39.94 21.84
N PHE A 308 0.64 -41.07 21.43
CA PHE A 308 0.04 -42.04 22.37
C PHE A 308 1.09 -42.55 23.38
N PRO A 309 0.79 -42.67 24.69
CA PRO A 309 -0.52 -42.58 25.35
C PRO A 309 -0.84 -41.21 25.98
N SER A 310 -0.36 -40.09 25.41
CA SER A 310 -0.63 -38.75 25.95
C SER A 310 -1.92 -38.13 25.40
N LEU A 311 -2.64 -37.41 26.27
CA LEU A 311 -3.85 -36.63 25.95
C LEU A 311 -3.54 -35.15 26.13
N LYS A 312 -3.89 -34.29 25.16
CA LYS A 312 -3.72 -32.84 25.28
C LYS A 312 -5.06 -32.17 25.55
N ILE A 313 -5.17 -31.47 26.68
CA ILE A 313 -6.34 -30.69 27.05
C ILE A 313 -6.00 -29.21 26.90
N ASN A 314 -6.65 -28.53 25.96
CA ASN A 314 -6.57 -27.07 25.86
C ASN A 314 -7.74 -26.47 26.61
N VAL A 315 -7.49 -25.47 27.45
CA VAL A 315 -8.52 -24.76 28.22
C VAL A 315 -8.47 -23.28 27.91
N ASP A 316 -9.65 -22.66 27.79
CA ASP A 316 -9.79 -21.21 27.64
C ASP A 316 -10.99 -20.72 28.45
N ALA A 317 -10.94 -19.47 28.90
CA ALA A 317 -12.00 -18.84 29.69
C ALA A 317 -12.23 -17.39 29.24
N ALA A 318 -13.50 -17.02 29.17
CA ALA A 318 -13.94 -15.67 28.85
C ALA A 318 -14.88 -15.16 29.95
N THR A 319 -14.73 -13.88 30.30
CA THR A 319 -15.54 -13.21 31.33
C THR A 319 -16.11 -11.89 30.81
N ASN A 320 -17.32 -11.55 31.24
CA ASN A 320 -17.92 -10.23 31.08
C ASN A 320 -18.80 -9.89 32.30
N ASP A 321 -19.34 -8.66 32.33
CA ASP A 321 -20.19 -8.16 33.43
C ASP A 321 -21.46 -9.01 33.69
N LYS A 322 -21.78 -9.95 32.80
CA LYS A 322 -22.95 -10.84 32.89
C LYS A 322 -22.59 -12.29 33.26
N GLY A 323 -21.31 -12.64 33.38
CA GLY A 323 -20.86 -13.96 33.83
C GLY A 323 -19.55 -14.45 33.20
N VAL A 324 -19.21 -15.70 33.54
CA VAL A 324 -17.99 -16.39 33.10
C VAL A 324 -18.37 -17.65 32.31
N SER A 325 -17.64 -17.92 31.23
CA SER A 325 -17.70 -19.17 30.47
C SER A 325 -16.31 -19.77 30.30
N CYS A 326 -16.19 -21.09 30.43
CA CYS A 326 -14.96 -21.81 30.12
C CYS A 326 -15.22 -22.93 29.11
N ALA A 327 -14.22 -23.26 28.31
CA ALA A 327 -14.25 -24.37 27.38
C ALA A 327 -12.95 -25.18 27.48
N ALA A 328 -13.08 -26.50 27.39
CA ALA A 328 -11.95 -27.41 27.31
C ALA A 328 -12.07 -28.31 26.07
N VAL A 329 -10.98 -28.48 25.33
CA VAL A 329 -10.90 -29.39 24.19
C VAL A 329 -9.78 -30.38 24.46
N ALA A 330 -10.17 -31.62 24.77
CA ALA A 330 -9.27 -32.76 24.88
C ALA A 330 -9.10 -33.41 23.50
N ARG A 331 -7.85 -33.67 23.09
CA ARG A 331 -7.50 -34.38 21.86
C ARG A 331 -6.36 -35.35 22.09
#